data_AF-A0A2E7QKW8-F1
#
_entry.id   AF-A0A2E7QKW8-F1
#
_cell.length_a   1.000
_cell.length_b   1.000
_cell.length_c   1.000
_cell.angle_alpha   90.00
_cell.angle_beta   90.00
_cell.angle_gamma   90.00
#
_symmetry.space_group_name_H-M   'P 1'
#
loop_
_entity.id
_entity.type
_entity.pdbx_description
1 polymer ?
#
loop_
_entity_poly.entity_id
_entity_poly.type
_entity_poly.pdbx_seq_one_letter_code
_entity_poly.pdbx_strand_id
1 'polypeptide(L)'
;MTPTETISVMSLKKLTDLFRETFEDESLVLRPDLTARDVEKWDSFNHISLVIGIETIFDITLTTKEISAMGNVGDLIACLQGKDIDIAWGKDRF
;
A
#
# COMPACT_ATOMS: atom_id res chain seq x y z
N MET A 1 -7.27 -28.45 -12.13
CA MET A 1 -7.07 -27.85 -10.80
C MET A 1 -5.61 -27.50 -10.70
N THR A 2 -5.25 -26.28 -11.10
CA THR A 2 -3.84 -25.84 -11.19
C THR A 2 -3.37 -25.39 -9.80
N PRO A 3 -2.23 -25.89 -9.31
CA PRO A 3 -1.64 -25.40 -8.07
C PRO A 3 -0.83 -24.14 -8.38
N THR A 4 -1.44 -22.96 -8.22
CA THR A 4 -0.69 -21.68 -8.32
C THR A 4 -1.20 -20.64 -7.30
N GLU A 5 -1.77 -21.10 -6.18
CA GLU A 5 -2.21 -20.22 -5.10
C GLU A 5 -1.53 -20.61 -3.81
N THR A 6 -0.28 -20.19 -3.59
CA THR A 6 0.24 -20.16 -2.19
C THR A 6 1.25 -19.06 -1.87
N ILE A 7 1.74 -18.24 -2.82
CA ILE A 7 2.79 -17.25 -2.46
C ILE A 7 2.26 -15.81 -2.31
N SER A 8 1.02 -15.49 -2.74
CA SER A 8 0.64 -14.09 -2.99
C SER A 8 -0.50 -13.47 -2.16
N VAL A 9 -0.93 -14.07 -1.05
CA VAL A 9 -2.02 -13.50 -0.22
C VAL A 9 -1.54 -12.58 0.90
N MET A 10 -0.24 -12.57 1.21
CA MET A 10 0.29 -11.90 2.40
C MET A 10 0.58 -10.41 2.18
N SER A 11 1.02 -9.99 0.99
CA SER A 11 1.52 -8.62 0.76
C SER A 11 0.43 -7.56 0.75
N LEU A 12 -0.69 -7.78 0.03
CA LEU A 12 -1.83 -6.86 0.01
C LEU A 12 -2.53 -6.79 1.38
N LYS A 13 -2.62 -7.92 2.07
CA LYS A 13 -3.19 -7.98 3.41
C LYS A 13 -2.36 -7.13 4.38
N LYS A 14 -1.03 -7.29 4.41
CA LYS A 14 -0.13 -6.47 5.24
C LYS A 14 -0.27 -4.97 4.95
N LEU A 15 -0.36 -4.61 3.66
CA LEU A 15 -0.55 -3.22 3.28
C LEU A 15 -1.91 -2.69 3.75
N THR A 16 -2.96 -3.49 3.63
CA THR A 16 -4.30 -3.12 4.11
C THR A 16 -4.31 -2.95 5.63
N ASP A 17 -3.72 -3.90 6.37
CA ASP A 17 -3.62 -3.83 7.83
C ASP A 17 -2.85 -2.57 8.27
N LEU A 18 -1.75 -2.22 7.59
CA LEU A 18 -1.01 -0.99 7.87
C LEU A 18 -1.86 0.26 7.66
N PHE A 19 -2.61 0.34 6.55
CA PHE A 19 -3.50 1.47 6.30
C PHE A 19 -4.57 1.59 7.38
N ARG A 20 -5.16 0.47 7.80
CA ARG A 20 -6.17 0.43 8.87
C ARG A 20 -5.61 0.87 10.21
N GLU A 21 -4.39 0.44 10.54
CA GLU A 21 -3.70 0.84 11.76
C GLU A 21 -3.34 2.33 11.73
N THR A 22 -2.76 2.79 10.63
CA THR A 22 -2.29 4.18 10.49
C THR A 22 -3.44 5.18 10.48
N PHE A 23 -4.56 4.84 9.85
CA PHE A 23 -5.73 5.70 9.73
C PHE A 23 -6.83 5.36 10.73
N GLU A 24 -6.59 4.42 11.64
CA GLU A 24 -7.53 3.96 12.67
C GLU A 24 -8.94 3.68 12.09
N ASP A 25 -8.99 3.02 10.93
CA ASP A 25 -10.22 2.70 10.20
C ASP A 25 -10.20 1.23 9.77
N GLU A 26 -10.83 0.37 10.56
CA GLU A 26 -10.91 -1.08 10.29
C GLU A 26 -11.75 -1.42 9.04
N SER A 27 -12.60 -0.50 8.59
CA SER A 27 -13.46 -0.68 7.42
C SER A 27 -12.76 -0.34 6.11
N LEU A 28 -11.58 0.28 6.17
CA LEU A 28 -10.83 0.72 5.01
C LEU A 28 -10.52 -0.46 4.09
N VAL A 29 -10.83 -0.28 2.80
CA VAL A 29 -10.55 -1.21 1.71
C VAL A 29 -9.65 -0.50 0.70
N LEU A 30 -8.48 -1.08 0.46
CA LEU A 30 -7.56 -0.56 -0.54
C LEU A 30 -8.16 -0.71 -1.94
N ARG A 31 -8.06 0.37 -2.70
CA ARG A 31 -8.36 0.47 -4.14
C ARG A 31 -7.26 1.32 -4.76
N PRO A 32 -6.85 1.10 -6.02
CA PRO A 32 -5.75 1.85 -6.60
C PRO A 32 -6.05 3.35 -6.71
N ASP A 33 -7.31 3.73 -6.87
CA ASP A 33 -7.77 5.13 -6.90
C ASP A 33 -7.91 5.77 -5.51
N LEU A 34 -7.73 5.03 -4.41
CA LEU A 34 -7.89 5.57 -3.05
C LEU A 34 -6.84 6.65 -2.78
N THR A 35 -7.30 7.84 -2.42
CA THR A 35 -6.46 9.01 -2.16
C THR A 35 -6.64 9.55 -0.75
N ALA A 36 -5.80 10.51 -0.38
CA ALA A 36 -5.95 11.28 0.86
C ALA A 36 -7.30 12.04 0.98
N ARG A 37 -8.02 12.25 -0.13
CA ARG A 37 -9.34 12.89 -0.10
C ARG A 37 -10.45 11.94 0.33
N ASP A 38 -10.22 10.63 0.17
CA ASP A 38 -11.20 9.59 0.48
C ASP A 38 -11.10 9.09 1.93
N VAL A 39 -10.00 9.42 2.62
CA VAL A 39 -9.69 8.96 3.98
C VAL A 39 -9.48 10.19 4.87
N GLU A 40 -10.41 10.43 5.80
CA GLU A 40 -10.41 11.64 6.65
C GLU A 40 -9.10 11.83 7.42
N LYS A 41 -8.53 10.74 7.95
CA LYS A 41 -7.28 10.76 8.73
C LYS A 41 -6.02 10.73 7.88
N TRP A 42 -6.13 10.75 6.55
CA TRP A 42 -4.96 10.76 5.69
C TRP A 42 -4.45 12.20 5.49
N ASP A 43 -3.90 12.76 6.55
CA ASP A 43 -3.19 14.04 6.57
C ASP A 43 -1.67 13.88 6.46
N SER A 44 -0.92 14.97 6.53
CA SER A 44 0.54 14.98 6.42
C SER A 44 1.24 14.11 7.48
N PHE A 45 0.77 14.10 8.72
CA PHE A 45 1.38 13.31 9.80
C PHE A 45 1.19 11.82 9.54
N ASN A 46 -0.05 11.39 9.29
CA ASN A 46 -0.35 9.99 9.01
C ASN A 46 0.21 9.52 7.68
N HIS A 47 0.42 10.40 6.70
CA HIS A 47 1.15 10.06 5.48
C HIS A 47 2.62 9.71 5.77
N ILE A 48 3.30 10.45 6.65
CA ILE A 48 4.67 10.11 7.06
C ILE A 48 4.70 8.82 7.88
N SER A 49 3.77 8.65 8.82
CA SER A 49 3.63 7.40 9.58
C SER A 49 3.42 6.19 8.66
N LEU A 50 2.58 6.35 7.63
CA LEU A 50 2.34 5.32 6.62
C LEU A 50 3.63 4.96 5.88
N VAL A 51 4.38 5.95 5.40
CA VAL A 51 5.66 5.75 4.72
C VAL A 51 6.64 4.98 5.60
N ILE A 52 6.81 5.38 6.86
CA ILE A 52 7.70 4.70 7.81
C ILE A 52 7.26 3.25 8.05
N GLY A 53 5.95 3.02 8.18
CA GLY A 53 5.38 1.68 8.33
C GLY A 53 5.65 0.79 7.13
N ILE A 54 5.54 1.32 5.91
CA ILE A 54 5.85 0.62 4.67
C ILE A 54 7.33 0.25 4.61
N GLU A 55 8.22 1.22 4.86
CA GLU A 55 9.67 0.99 4.89
C GLU A 55 10.04 -0.10 5.89
N THR A 56 9.40 -0.10 7.07
CA THR A 56 9.63 -1.10 8.12
C THR A 56 9.11 -2.49 7.74
N ILE A 57 7.91 -2.59 7.16
CA ILE A 57 7.28 -3.88 6.82
C ILE A 57 8.01 -4.59 5.67
N PHE A 58 8.53 -3.82 4.71
CA PHE A 58 9.15 -4.35 3.51
C PHE A 58 10.68 -4.25 3.51
N ASP A 59 11.28 -3.69 4.56
CA ASP A 59 12.73 -3.48 4.69
C ASP A 59 13.32 -2.70 3.49
N ILE A 60 12.66 -1.60 3.13
CA ILE A 60 13.06 -0.72 2.02
C ILE A 60 13.26 0.72 2.49
N THR A 61 13.83 1.54 1.60
CA THR A 61 13.88 2.99 1.76
C THR A 61 13.24 3.67 0.55
N LEU A 62 12.33 4.60 0.83
CA LEU A 62 11.67 5.45 -0.15
C LEU A 62 12.35 6.81 -0.19
N THR A 63 12.64 7.28 -1.39
CA THR A 63 13.21 8.62 -1.59
C THR A 63 12.13 9.69 -1.43
N THR A 64 12.54 10.92 -1.10
CA THR A 64 11.62 12.07 -1.03
C THR A 64 10.83 12.27 -2.33
N LYS A 65 11.45 11.96 -3.48
CA LYS A 65 10.80 12.04 -4.79
C LYS A 65 9.70 10.98 -4.95
N GLU A 66 9.95 9.75 -4.52
CA GLU A 66 8.96 8.65 -4.54
C GLU A 66 7.78 8.99 -3.62
N ILE A 67 8.06 9.46 -2.40
CA ILE A 67 7.03 9.88 -1.44
C ILE A 67 6.18 11.02 -2.02
N SER A 68 6.82 12.03 -2.62
CA SER A 68 6.11 13.19 -3.19
C SER A 68 5.30 12.84 -4.44
N ALA A 69 5.64 11.75 -5.13
CA ALA A 69 4.92 11.27 -6.31
C ALA A 69 3.74 10.34 -5.95
N MET A 70 3.63 9.93 -4.69
CA MET A 70 2.59 9.01 -4.22
C MET A 70 1.29 9.77 -3.92
N GLY A 71 0.38 9.85 -4.89
CA GLY A 71 -0.90 10.53 -4.75
C GLY A 71 -2.07 9.61 -4.40
N ASN A 72 -1.95 8.32 -4.73
CA ASN A 72 -2.95 7.29 -4.48
C ASN A 72 -2.27 5.93 -4.17
N VAL A 73 -3.08 4.94 -3.81
CA VAL A 73 -2.58 3.58 -3.50
C VAL A 73 -1.99 2.89 -4.73
N GLY A 74 -2.45 3.19 -5.95
CA GLY A 74 -1.87 2.67 -7.18
C GLY A 74 -0.42 3.14 -7.40
N ASP A 75 -0.14 4.42 -7.17
CA ASP A 75 1.21 5.00 -7.24
C ASP A 75 2.14 4.34 -6.22
N LEU A 76 1.62 4.09 -5.01
CA LEU A 76 2.34 3.35 -3.97
C LEU A 76 2.71 1.94 -4.43
N ILE A 77 1.74 1.19 -4.97
CA ILE A 77 1.97 -0.17 -5.46
C ILE A 77 3.02 -0.17 -6.58
N ALA A 78 2.93 0.77 -7.52
CA ALA A 78 3.90 0.91 -8.60
C ALA A 78 5.31 1.23 -8.06
N CYS A 79 5.40 2.08 -7.03
CA CYS A 79 6.67 2.37 -6.36
C CYS A 79 7.26 1.11 -5.70
N LEU A 80 6.45 0.33 -4.98
CA LEU A 80 6.87 -0.94 -4.36
C LEU A 80 7.32 -1.96 -5.40
N GLN A 81 6.61 -2.10 -6.52
CA GLN A 81 7.03 -2.96 -7.63
C GLN A 81 8.38 -2.53 -8.22
N GLY A 82 8.66 -1.23 -8.27
CA GLY A 82 9.98 -0.70 -8.64
C GLY A 82 11.10 -1.07 -7.65
N LYS A 83 10.75 -1.50 -6.43
CA LYS A 83 11.67 -2.02 -5.40
C LYS A 83 11.72 -3.55 -5.36
N ASP A 84 11.26 -4.24 -6.41
CA ASP A 84 11.17 -5.72 -6.48
C ASP A 84 10.14 -6.34 -5.50
N ILE A 85 9.20 -5.53 -5.00
CA ILE A 85 8.11 -6.02 -4.15
C ILE A 85 6.88 -6.28 -5.00
N ASP A 86 6.60 -7.55 -5.27
CA ASP A 86 5.35 -7.95 -5.92
C ASP A 86 4.19 -7.91 -4.92
N ILE A 87 3.30 -6.94 -5.13
CA ILE A 87 1.99 -6.92 -4.48
C ILE A 87 1.03 -7.62 -5.45
N ALA A 88 0.64 -8.84 -5.12
CA ALA A 88 -0.42 -9.52 -5.87
C ALA A 88 -1.76 -8.82 -5.66
N TRP A 89 -2.01 -7.89 -6.55
CA TRP A 89 -3.34 -7.45 -6.92
C TRP A 89 -3.90 -8.52 -7.86
N GLY A 90 -5.12 -9.01 -7.61
CA GLY A 90 -5.77 -9.92 -8.56
C GLY A 90 -5.79 -9.25 -9.93
N LYS A 91 -5.02 -9.77 -10.90
CA LYS A 91 -4.82 -9.24 -12.26
C LYS A 91 -6.09 -9.20 -13.12
N ASP A 92 -7.26 -9.45 -12.53
CA ASP A 92 -8.55 -9.72 -13.17
C ASP A 92 -9.67 -8.75 -12.73
N ARG A 93 -9.31 -7.56 -12.23
CA ARG A 93 -10.29 -6.57 -11.75
C ARG A 93 -10.22 -5.17 -12.40
N PHE A 94 -9.54 -5.04 -13.54
CA PHE A 94 -9.70 -3.91 -14.45
C PHE A 94 -9.76 -4.40 -15.89
#